data_AF-A0A2I8EVQ9-F1
#
_entry.id   AF-A0A2I8EVQ9-F1
#
_cell.length_a   1.000
_cell.length_b   1.000
_cell.length_c   1.000
_cell.angle_alpha   90.00
_cell.angle_beta   90.00
_cell.angle_gamma   90.00
#
_symmetry.space_group_name_H-M   'P 1'
#
loop_
_entity.id
_entity.type
_entity.pdbx_description
1 polymer ?
#
loop_
_entity_poly.entity_id
_entity_poly.type
_entity_poly.pdbx_seq_one_letter_code
_entity_poly.pdbx_strand_id
1 'polypeptide(L)'
;MPFGKIKNKIRRACAAAAVAGIGLMGASGAQAADWCSGGVWVDAMLGSYHIDPDPGTDFEQFNPGLGVECWLNGQWALTAGGFRNSLRRPSWYGGGVWAPEFVHWGFIRLAVMGGIISGYNYGNWGLGHDHTIGPVAAPIVMVEYKRVGANFILIPPIPSDNLPFTIGFQVKVKF
;
A
#
# COMPACT_ATOMS: atom_id res chain seq x y z
N MET A 1 -32.68 14.78 -28.64
CA MET A 1 -32.18 14.04 -27.45
C MET A 1 -32.80 14.66 -26.20
N PRO A 2 -33.54 13.93 -25.35
CA PRO A 2 -34.45 14.59 -24.40
C PRO A 2 -33.75 14.96 -23.09
N PHE A 3 -33.89 16.23 -22.72
CA PHE A 3 -33.38 16.93 -21.54
C PHE A 3 -33.73 16.27 -20.17
N GLY A 4 -34.68 15.33 -20.13
CA GLY A 4 -35.11 14.66 -18.89
C GLY A 4 -34.06 13.73 -18.26
N LYS A 5 -33.10 13.20 -19.05
CA LYS A 5 -32.07 12.27 -18.54
C LYS A 5 -30.98 12.95 -17.71
N ILE A 6 -30.77 14.25 -17.89
CA ILE A 6 -29.69 15.02 -17.23
C ILE A 6 -30.06 15.35 -15.78
N LYS A 7 -31.34 15.70 -15.53
CA LYS A 7 -31.84 16.05 -14.18
C LYS A 7 -31.76 14.89 -13.18
N ASN A 8 -31.92 13.65 -13.65
CA ASN A 8 -31.84 12.44 -12.81
C ASN A 8 -30.39 12.03 -12.45
N LYS A 9 -29.40 12.36 -13.28
CA LYS A 9 -27.99 12.10 -12.96
C LYS A 9 -27.47 13.03 -11.86
N ILE A 10 -27.86 14.30 -11.90
CA ILE A 10 -27.42 15.31 -10.91
C ILE A 10 -27.99 15.00 -9.51
N ARG A 11 -29.25 14.57 -9.41
CA ARG A 11 -29.86 14.16 -8.13
C ARG A 11 -29.20 12.92 -7.51
N ARG A 12 -28.72 11.97 -8.33
CA ARG A 12 -28.00 10.78 -7.85
C ARG A 12 -26.58 11.11 -7.38
N ALA A 13 -25.91 12.08 -8.02
CA ALA A 13 -24.58 12.53 -7.61
C ALA A 13 -24.59 13.25 -6.24
N CYS A 14 -25.60 14.08 -5.97
CA CYS A 14 -25.74 14.73 -4.66
C CYS A 14 -26.14 13.76 -3.54
N ALA A 15 -26.97 12.75 -3.85
CA ALA A 15 -27.33 11.72 -2.88
C ALA A 15 -26.14 10.80 -2.52
N ALA A 16 -25.26 10.49 -3.48
CA ALA A 16 -24.05 9.69 -3.22
C ALA A 16 -23.01 10.46 -2.39
N ALA A 17 -22.88 11.78 -2.58
CA ALA A 17 -21.97 12.61 -1.79
C ALA A 17 -22.44 12.77 -0.33
N ALA A 18 -23.75 12.77 -0.08
CA ALA A 18 -24.28 12.87 1.28
C ALA A 18 -24.10 11.58 2.10
N VAL A 19 -24.11 10.40 1.46
CA VAL A 19 -23.92 9.11 2.15
C VAL A 19 -22.45 8.86 2.49
N ALA A 20 -21.50 9.42 1.73
CA ALA A 20 -20.07 9.31 2.05
C ALA A 20 -19.63 10.20 3.24
N GLY A 21 -20.35 11.30 3.52
CA GLY A 21 -20.01 12.23 4.60
C GLY A 21 -20.54 11.85 5.98
N ILE A 22 -21.57 11.00 6.07
CA ILE A 22 -22.24 10.68 7.35
C ILE A 22 -21.57 9.48 8.07
N GLY A 23 -20.76 8.68 7.38
CA GLY A 23 -20.08 7.53 7.98
C GLY A 23 -18.94 7.87 8.96
N LEU A 24 -18.44 9.11 8.96
CA LEU A 24 -17.26 9.51 9.75
C LEU A 24 -17.58 10.23 11.07
N MET A 25 -18.86 10.51 11.38
CA MET A 25 -19.22 11.31 12.56
C MET A 25 -20.05 10.55 13.62
N GLY A 26 -20.28 9.25 13.48
CA GLY A 26 -21.21 8.47 14.30
C GLY A 26 -20.63 7.35 15.18
N ALA A 27 -19.31 7.20 15.29
CA ALA A 27 -18.70 6.10 16.03
C ALA A 27 -18.38 6.42 17.51
N SER A 28 -19.22 7.19 18.19
CA SER A 28 -19.08 7.47 19.63
C SER A 28 -19.96 6.52 20.44
N GLY A 29 -19.55 5.25 20.58
CA GLY A 29 -20.30 4.33 21.45
C GLY A 29 -20.01 2.83 21.33
N ALA A 30 -19.26 2.37 20.34
CA ALA A 30 -18.71 1.02 20.39
C ALA A 30 -17.40 1.09 21.18
N GLN A 31 -17.27 0.32 22.27
CA GLN A 31 -15.94 -0.15 22.68
C GLN A 31 -15.49 -1.13 21.58
N ALA A 32 -15.09 -0.59 20.43
CA ALA A 32 -14.26 -1.33 19.52
C ALA A 32 -13.04 -1.77 20.34
N ALA A 33 -12.73 -3.07 20.33
CA ALA A 33 -11.43 -3.48 20.81
C ALA A 33 -10.37 -2.58 20.13
N ASP A 34 -9.33 -2.21 20.84
CA ASP A 34 -8.25 -1.42 20.27
C ASP A 34 -7.40 -2.34 19.39
N TRP A 35 -7.93 -2.68 18.21
CA TRP A 35 -7.29 -3.61 17.27
C TRP A 35 -5.94 -3.05 16.81
N CYS A 36 -5.79 -1.72 16.79
CA CYS A 36 -4.56 -1.04 16.40
C CYS A 36 -3.85 -0.45 17.62
N SER A 37 -3.68 -1.23 18.71
CA SER A 37 -3.06 -0.74 19.95
C SER A 37 -1.62 -0.25 19.80
N GLY A 38 -0.91 -0.70 18.76
CA GLY A 38 0.41 -0.17 18.35
C GLY A 38 0.33 1.16 17.61
N GLY A 39 -0.87 1.61 17.26
CA GLY A 39 -1.20 2.82 16.53
C GLY A 39 -1.56 2.58 15.05
N VAL A 40 -2.14 3.61 14.44
CA VAL A 40 -2.42 3.64 13.01
C VAL A 40 -1.38 4.52 12.32
N TRP A 41 -0.79 4.01 11.24
CA TRP A 41 0.07 4.78 10.37
C TRP A 41 -0.60 4.97 9.01
N VAL A 42 -0.43 6.15 8.43
CA VAL A 42 -0.74 6.41 7.03
C VAL A 42 0.58 6.63 6.31
N ASP A 43 0.77 5.94 5.21
CA ASP A 43 1.98 6.01 4.40
C ASP A 43 1.71 6.54 3.00
N ALA A 44 2.74 7.15 2.42
CA ALA A 44 2.75 7.60 1.03
C ALA A 44 3.97 7.02 0.33
N MET A 45 3.74 6.29 -0.76
CA MET A 45 4.78 5.83 -1.66
C MET A 45 5.21 7.00 -2.54
N LEU A 46 6.51 7.31 -2.55
CA LEU A 46 7.05 8.44 -3.30
C LEU A 46 7.73 7.99 -4.58
N GLY A 47 8.43 6.86 -4.54
CA GLY A 47 9.13 6.37 -5.71
C GLY A 47 9.94 5.11 -5.45
N SER A 48 10.65 4.68 -6.48
CA SER A 48 11.51 3.52 -6.45
C SER A 48 12.81 3.75 -7.20
N TYR A 49 13.75 2.82 -7.02
CA TYR A 49 15.01 2.75 -7.74
C TYR A 49 15.27 1.30 -8.16
N HIS A 50 15.46 1.09 -9.46
CA HIS A 50 15.70 -0.23 -10.05
C HIS A 50 17.21 -0.47 -10.20
N ILE A 51 17.70 -1.60 -9.68
CA ILE A 51 19.12 -1.98 -9.74
C ILE A 51 19.36 -2.86 -10.96
N ASP A 52 20.35 -2.50 -11.79
CA ASP A 52 20.75 -3.23 -12.99
C ASP A 52 19.58 -3.65 -13.91
N PRO A 53 18.75 -2.69 -14.37
CA PRO A 53 17.69 -2.99 -15.34
C PRO A 53 18.30 -3.45 -16.68
N ASP A 54 17.55 -4.30 -17.40
CA ASP A 54 17.94 -4.73 -18.74
C ASP A 54 18.16 -3.52 -19.66
N PRO A 55 19.22 -3.50 -20.49
CA PRO A 55 19.53 -2.39 -21.37
C PRO A 55 18.35 -2.01 -22.27
N GLY A 56 17.96 -0.73 -22.25
CA GLY A 56 16.83 -0.21 -23.04
C GLY A 56 15.46 -0.32 -22.36
N THR A 57 15.40 -0.74 -21.10
CA THR A 57 14.16 -0.83 -20.32
C THR A 57 13.96 0.40 -19.45
N ASP A 58 12.86 1.13 -19.65
CA ASP A 58 12.53 2.35 -18.91
C ASP A 58 11.40 2.14 -17.89
N PHE A 59 11.77 2.02 -16.63
CA PHE A 59 10.85 1.94 -15.50
C PHE A 59 10.48 3.31 -14.94
N GLU A 60 9.21 3.49 -14.60
CA GLU A 60 8.75 4.70 -13.89
C GLU A 60 9.26 4.66 -12.44
N GLN A 61 10.10 5.64 -12.08
CA GLN A 61 10.68 5.77 -10.74
C GLN A 61 9.75 6.54 -9.80
N PHE A 62 8.84 7.36 -10.33
CA PHE A 62 7.84 8.05 -9.51
C PHE A 62 6.59 7.18 -9.39
N ASN A 63 6.41 6.56 -8.22
CA ASN A 63 5.38 5.55 -7.97
C ASN A 63 4.40 6.02 -6.90
N PRO A 64 3.64 7.11 -7.14
CA PRO A 64 2.79 7.70 -6.11
C PRO A 64 1.74 6.71 -5.62
N GLY A 65 1.56 6.67 -4.31
CA GLY A 65 0.58 5.81 -3.66
C GLY A 65 0.28 6.19 -2.23
N LEU A 66 -0.75 5.56 -1.67
CA LEU A 66 -1.18 5.72 -0.29
C LEU A 66 -1.45 4.35 0.32
N GLY A 67 -1.08 4.22 1.59
CA GLY A 67 -1.31 3.03 2.38
C GLY A 67 -1.71 3.36 3.82
N VAL A 68 -2.19 2.33 4.51
CA VAL A 68 -2.49 2.37 5.94
C VAL A 68 -1.92 1.13 6.60
N GLU A 69 -1.34 1.30 7.79
CA GLU A 69 -0.89 0.22 8.66
C GLU A 69 -1.67 0.30 9.99
N CYS A 70 -2.35 -0.78 10.36
CA CYS A 70 -2.94 -0.97 11.69
C CYS A 70 -1.99 -1.87 12.49
N TRP A 71 -1.23 -1.29 13.42
CA TRP A 71 -0.31 -2.05 14.27
C TRP A 71 -1.07 -2.70 15.41
N LEU A 72 -1.17 -4.04 15.38
CA LEU A 72 -1.85 -4.85 16.38
C LEU A 72 -1.17 -4.76 17.75
N ASN A 73 0.15 -4.57 17.73
CA ASN A 73 1.03 -4.36 18.86
C ASN A 73 2.33 -3.70 18.36
N GLY A 74 3.41 -3.75 19.14
CA GLY A 74 4.70 -3.19 18.73
C GLY A 74 5.41 -3.93 17.58
N GLN A 75 4.97 -5.12 17.17
CA GLN A 75 5.70 -5.99 16.24
C GLN A 75 4.92 -6.40 14.99
N TRP A 76 3.59 -6.47 15.07
CA TRP A 76 2.74 -6.93 13.99
C TRP A 76 1.81 -5.83 13.52
N ALA A 77 1.67 -5.67 12.21
CA ALA A 77 0.67 -4.81 11.61
C ALA A 77 -0.06 -5.49 10.46
N LEU A 78 -1.31 -5.11 10.25
CA LEU A 78 -2.03 -5.31 9.00
C LEU A 78 -1.83 -4.08 8.12
N THR A 79 -1.60 -4.29 6.83
CA THR A 79 -1.38 -3.20 5.87
C THR A 79 -2.21 -3.38 4.62
N ALA A 80 -2.68 -2.28 4.06
CA ALA A 80 -3.33 -2.24 2.76
C ALA A 80 -3.10 -0.88 2.11
N GLY A 81 -3.09 -0.85 0.78
CA GLY A 81 -2.88 0.40 0.05
C GLY A 81 -2.92 0.22 -1.45
N GLY A 82 -2.59 1.29 -2.16
CA GLY A 82 -2.47 1.28 -3.61
C GLY A 82 -1.52 2.36 -4.11
N PHE A 83 -0.88 2.07 -5.24
CA PHE A 83 0.09 2.95 -5.87
C PHE A 83 0.11 2.76 -7.38
N ARG A 84 0.74 3.69 -8.10
CA ARG A 84 1.05 3.52 -9.52
C ARG A 84 2.43 2.88 -9.67
N ASN A 85 2.48 1.66 -10.18
CA ASN A 85 3.72 0.88 -10.26
C ASN A 85 4.67 1.35 -11.37
N SER A 86 5.87 0.75 -11.41
CA SER A 86 6.92 1.08 -12.38
C SER A 86 6.56 0.78 -13.83
N LEU A 87 5.57 -0.10 -14.05
CA LEU A 87 4.95 -0.39 -15.35
C LEU A 87 3.82 0.59 -15.70
N ARG A 88 3.65 1.66 -14.90
CA ARG A 88 2.64 2.71 -15.04
C ARG A 88 1.19 2.24 -14.83
N ARG A 89 0.99 1.08 -14.18
CA ARG A 89 -0.31 0.49 -13.88
C ARG A 89 -0.74 0.76 -12.43
N PRO A 90 -2.05 0.83 -12.15
CA PRO A 90 -2.52 0.83 -10.76
C PRO A 90 -2.29 -0.54 -10.12
N SER A 91 -1.71 -0.53 -8.93
CA SER A 91 -1.46 -1.69 -8.09
C SER A 91 -2.12 -1.50 -6.74
N TRP A 92 -2.76 -2.55 -6.24
CA TRP A 92 -3.38 -2.61 -4.91
C TRP A 92 -2.73 -3.74 -4.13
N TYR A 93 -2.51 -3.54 -2.84
CA TYR A 93 -1.91 -4.55 -1.98
C TYR A 93 -2.65 -4.67 -0.66
N GLY A 94 -2.53 -5.85 -0.06
CA GLY A 94 -3.02 -6.16 1.28
C GLY A 94 -2.20 -7.29 1.90
N GLY A 95 -1.91 -7.18 3.20
CA GLY A 95 -1.07 -8.16 3.87
C GLY A 95 -0.75 -7.80 5.32
N GLY A 96 0.38 -8.32 5.78
CA GLY A 96 0.91 -8.06 7.12
C GLY A 96 2.36 -7.60 7.08
N VAL A 97 2.76 -6.93 8.15
CA VAL A 97 4.13 -6.51 8.42
C VAL A 97 4.55 -7.11 9.75
N TRP A 98 5.76 -7.66 9.79
CA TRP A 98 6.39 -8.18 11.01
C TRP A 98 7.73 -7.49 11.24
N ALA A 99 7.86 -6.81 12.37
CA ALA A 99 9.04 -6.08 12.82
C ALA A 99 9.41 -6.55 14.23
N PRO A 100 10.25 -7.58 14.35
CA PRO A 100 10.58 -8.17 15.64
C PRO A 100 11.52 -7.29 16.47
N GLU A 101 11.34 -7.32 17.79
CA GLU A 101 12.07 -6.43 18.72
C GLU A 101 13.59 -6.66 18.72
N PHE A 102 14.03 -7.89 18.48
CA PHE A 102 15.45 -8.25 18.51
C PHE A 102 16.28 -7.69 17.33
N VAL A 103 15.62 -7.08 16.34
CA VAL A 103 16.26 -6.37 15.21
C VAL A 103 15.87 -4.89 15.17
N HIS A 104 15.60 -4.31 16.34
CA HIS A 104 15.39 -2.88 16.52
C HIS A 104 16.64 -2.23 17.13
N TRP A 105 17.09 -1.12 16.56
CA TRP A 105 18.23 -0.34 17.03
C TRP A 105 17.94 1.16 16.94
N GLY A 106 17.58 1.76 18.08
CA GLY A 106 17.23 3.18 18.15
C GLY A 106 16.02 3.49 17.28
N PHE A 107 16.23 4.24 16.20
CA PHE A 107 15.17 4.61 15.25
C PHE A 107 15.04 3.62 14.09
N ILE A 108 15.95 2.64 13.97
CA ILE A 108 15.98 1.69 12.86
C ILE A 108 15.30 0.39 13.29
N ARG A 109 14.44 -0.15 12.44
CA ARG A 109 13.78 -1.45 12.63
C ARG A 109 13.91 -2.25 11.34
N LEU A 110 14.35 -3.50 11.45
CA LEU A 110 14.24 -4.44 10.32
C LEU A 110 12.90 -5.15 10.40
N ALA A 111 12.24 -5.24 9.25
CA ALA A 111 10.94 -5.87 9.13
C ALA A 111 10.82 -6.63 7.82
N VAL A 112 9.73 -7.35 7.70
CA VAL A 112 9.31 -8.01 6.47
C VAL A 112 7.82 -7.76 6.29
N MET A 113 7.41 -7.43 5.07
CA MET A 113 6.01 -7.49 4.65
C MET A 113 5.74 -8.77 3.86
N GLY A 114 4.52 -9.27 3.97
CA GLY A 114 4.01 -10.39 3.17
C GLY A 114 2.53 -10.22 2.89
N GLY A 115 2.08 -10.60 1.70
CA GLY A 115 0.68 -10.46 1.32
C GLY A 115 0.41 -10.78 -0.14
N ILE A 116 -0.60 -10.11 -0.68
CA ILE A 116 -0.97 -10.15 -2.10
C ILE A 116 -0.90 -8.75 -2.70
N ILE A 117 -0.55 -8.67 -3.98
CA ILE A 117 -0.49 -7.43 -4.75
C ILE A 117 -0.99 -7.65 -6.17
N SER A 118 -1.64 -6.62 -6.73
CA SER A 118 -2.13 -6.61 -8.11
C SER A 118 -1.23 -5.79 -9.05
N GLY A 119 -1.45 -5.93 -10.36
CA GLY A 119 -0.89 -5.02 -11.38
C GLY A 119 0.42 -5.50 -12.02
N TYR A 120 0.84 -6.73 -11.71
CA TYR A 120 2.00 -7.40 -12.26
C TYR A 120 1.57 -8.73 -12.88
N ASN A 121 2.21 -9.16 -13.96
CA ASN A 121 1.97 -10.46 -14.56
C ASN A 121 2.70 -11.52 -13.73
N TYR A 122 1.97 -12.46 -13.12
CA TYR A 122 2.55 -13.57 -12.35
C TYR A 122 2.58 -14.91 -13.13
N GLY A 123 2.32 -14.87 -14.44
CA GLY A 123 2.24 -16.05 -15.29
C GLY A 123 1.25 -17.09 -14.75
N ASN A 124 1.62 -18.37 -14.82
CA ASN A 124 0.76 -19.48 -14.37
C ASN A 124 0.56 -19.54 -12.85
N TRP A 125 1.23 -18.69 -12.07
CA TRP A 125 1.11 -18.61 -10.61
C TRP A 125 0.20 -17.46 -10.17
N GLY A 126 -0.23 -16.62 -11.11
CA GLY A 126 -1.14 -15.52 -10.84
C GLY A 126 -2.57 -15.97 -10.58
N LEU A 127 -3.30 -15.17 -9.82
CA LEU A 127 -4.72 -15.31 -9.55
C LEU A 127 -5.52 -14.35 -10.43
N GLY A 128 -6.80 -14.68 -10.65
CA GLY A 128 -7.71 -13.91 -11.50
C GLY A 128 -7.64 -14.31 -12.97
N HIS A 129 -8.58 -13.79 -13.76
CA HIS A 129 -8.70 -14.11 -15.20
C HIS A 129 -7.47 -13.66 -16.01
N ASP A 130 -6.81 -12.60 -15.57
CA ASP A 130 -5.65 -11.99 -16.22
C ASP A 130 -4.32 -12.36 -15.56
N HIS A 131 -4.33 -13.19 -14.51
CA HIS A 131 -3.17 -13.59 -13.72
C HIS A 131 -2.38 -12.39 -13.15
N THR A 132 -3.06 -11.27 -12.86
CA THR A 132 -2.39 -10.03 -12.43
C THR A 132 -2.24 -9.86 -10.92
N ILE A 133 -2.71 -10.84 -10.14
CA ILE A 133 -2.64 -10.84 -8.68
C ILE A 133 -1.71 -11.95 -8.23
N GLY A 134 -0.76 -11.64 -7.37
CA GLY A 134 0.20 -12.63 -6.90
C GLY A 134 0.69 -12.37 -5.48
N PRO A 135 1.41 -13.34 -4.90
CA PRO A 135 2.02 -13.17 -3.60
C PRO A 135 3.16 -12.15 -3.66
N VAL A 136 3.35 -11.42 -2.57
CA VAL A 136 4.49 -10.53 -2.37
C VAL A 136 5.10 -10.79 -0.99
N ALA A 137 6.43 -10.79 -0.94
CA ALA A 137 7.19 -10.75 0.30
C ALA A 137 8.43 -9.89 0.09
N ALA A 138 8.67 -8.94 0.98
CA ALA A 138 9.78 -8.00 0.85
C ALA A 138 10.35 -7.62 2.23
N PRO A 139 11.67 -7.68 2.42
CA PRO A 139 12.32 -7.05 3.55
C PRO A 139 12.13 -5.53 3.53
N ILE A 140 12.11 -4.94 4.72
CA ILE A 140 11.94 -3.50 4.92
C ILE A 140 12.98 -3.03 5.92
N VAL A 141 13.65 -1.94 5.60
CA VAL A 141 14.36 -1.12 6.58
C VAL A 141 13.45 0.06 6.94
N MET A 142 13.00 0.10 8.19
CA MET A 142 12.16 1.18 8.70
C MET A 142 13.01 2.14 9.53
N VAL A 143 12.78 3.43 9.35
CA VAL A 143 13.33 4.49 10.19
C VAL A 143 12.17 5.25 10.81
N GLU A 144 11.96 5.11 12.11
CA GLU A 144 10.82 5.67 12.84
C GLU A 144 11.28 6.58 13.97
N TYR A 145 10.73 7.80 14.02
CA TYR A 145 10.94 8.75 15.11
C TYR A 145 9.62 9.38 15.53
N LYS A 146 9.19 9.08 16.76
CA LYS A 146 7.93 9.57 17.34
C LYS A 146 6.72 9.22 16.45
N ARG A 147 6.23 10.21 15.67
CA ARG A 147 5.04 10.10 14.82
C ARG A 147 5.37 10.18 13.33
N VAL A 148 6.63 10.17 12.94
CA VAL A 148 7.06 10.19 11.54
C VAL A 148 8.01 9.04 11.27
N GLY A 149 8.00 8.53 10.06
CA GLY A 149 8.94 7.49 9.65
C GLY A 149 9.08 7.38 8.14
N ALA A 150 10.00 6.53 7.73
CA ALA A 150 10.25 6.17 6.35
C ALA A 150 10.53 4.67 6.24
N ASN A 151 10.12 4.07 5.11
CA ASN A 151 10.39 2.68 4.78
C ASN A 151 11.25 2.64 3.51
N PHE A 152 12.30 1.81 3.55
CA PHE A 152 13.02 1.35 2.37
C PHE A 152 12.67 -0.12 2.14
N ILE A 153 11.93 -0.39 1.07
CA ILE A 153 11.40 -1.71 0.76
C ILE A 153 12.30 -2.37 -0.27
N LEU A 154 12.84 -3.53 0.07
CA LEU A 154 13.71 -4.31 -0.80
C LEU A 154 12.88 -5.32 -1.58
N ILE A 155 12.49 -4.97 -2.80
CA ILE A 155 11.55 -5.74 -3.61
C ILE A 155 12.36 -6.72 -4.47
N PRO A 156 12.19 -8.05 -4.29
CA PRO A 156 12.83 -9.04 -5.15
C PRO A 156 12.37 -8.91 -6.62
N PRO A 157 13.18 -9.38 -7.58
CA PRO A 157 12.81 -9.34 -9.00
C PRO A 157 11.49 -10.08 -9.28
N ILE A 158 10.72 -9.59 -10.26
CA ILE A 158 9.56 -10.28 -10.83
C ILE A 158 9.91 -10.66 -12.28
N PRO A 159 10.39 -11.89 -12.54
CA PRO A 159 10.93 -12.26 -13.84
C PRO A 159 9.91 -12.17 -14.98
N SER A 160 8.64 -12.45 -14.72
CA SER A 160 7.57 -12.44 -15.71
C SER A 160 7.23 -11.05 -16.26
N ASP A 161 7.63 -9.99 -15.56
CA ASP A 161 7.53 -8.60 -16.02
C ASP A 161 8.91 -7.98 -16.30
N ASN A 162 9.99 -8.78 -16.30
CA ASN A 162 11.39 -8.34 -16.38
C ASN A 162 11.72 -7.25 -15.34
N LEU A 163 11.03 -7.24 -14.20
CA LEU A 163 11.29 -6.26 -13.15
C LEU A 163 12.51 -6.69 -12.36
N PRO A 164 13.57 -5.86 -12.33
CA PRO A 164 14.77 -6.18 -11.58
C PRO A 164 14.55 -5.95 -10.09
N PHE A 165 15.60 -6.21 -9.30
CA PHE A 165 15.60 -5.86 -7.90
C PHE A 165 15.36 -4.36 -7.73
N THR A 166 14.42 -4.01 -6.86
CA THR A 166 13.92 -2.63 -6.75
C THR A 166 13.92 -2.18 -5.30
N ILE A 167 14.36 -0.95 -5.05
CA ILE A 167 14.26 -0.28 -3.74
C ILE A 167 13.08 0.68 -3.79
N GLY A 168 12.03 0.41 -3.04
CA GLY A 168 10.89 1.31 -2.85
C GLY A 168 11.11 2.28 -1.68
N PHE A 169 10.62 3.51 -1.81
CA PHE A 169 10.69 4.54 -0.77
C PHE A 169 9.30 5.06 -0.38
N GLN A 170 8.98 4.90 0.91
CA GLN A 170 7.75 5.43 1.51
C GLN A 170 8.07 6.35 2.68
N VAL A 171 7.19 7.31 2.92
CA VAL A 171 7.14 8.11 4.14
C VAL A 171 5.84 7.84 4.88
N LYS A 172 5.83 7.89 6.21
CA LYS A 172 4.64 7.59 7.01
C LYS A 172 4.48 8.46 8.25
N VAL A 173 3.23 8.62 8.67
CA VAL A 173 2.82 9.41 9.84
C VAL A 173 1.90 8.59 10.74
N LYS A 174 2.15 8.64 12.05
CA LYS A 174 1.38 7.95 13.10
C LYS A 174 0.31 8.86 13.71
N PHE A 175 -0.88 8.30 13.97
CA PHE A 175 -2.00 8.94 14.64
C PHE A 175 -2.15 8.48 16.10
#